data_AF-A0A2J1DY59-F1
#
_entry.id   AF-A0A2J1DY59-F1
#
_cell.length_a   1.000
_cell.length_b   1.000
_cell.length_c   1.000
_cell.angle_alpha   90.00
_cell.angle_beta   90.00
_cell.angle_gamma   90.00
#
_symmetry.space_group_name_H-M   'P 1'
#
loop_
_entity.id
_entity.type
_entity.pdbx_description
1 polymer ?
#
loop_
_entity_poly.entity_id
_entity_poly.type
_entity_poly.pdbx_seq_one_letter_code
_entity_poly.pdbx_strand_id
1 'polypeptide(L)'
;MNLSDLRKQIDNLDTELVKLMAKRLEVSDQIGKIKEETNSPVQDLSRESEVLNRVQSLAQSLSLDPQDIESLYQEILFISKKQQRFTVSFQGAAGAYSEETALKIFGPNTLTLPCEQLDATFEAVEKGMAFCSSAGGKLA
;
A
#
# COMPACT_ATOMS: atom_id res chain seq x y z
N MET A 1 27.98 5.42 -29.03
CA MET A 1 26.78 5.45 -28.18
C MET A 1 26.26 6.88 -28.20
N ASN A 2 25.03 7.09 -28.68
CA ASN A 2 24.41 8.40 -28.78
C ASN A 2 23.29 8.56 -27.73
N LEU A 3 22.72 9.77 -27.62
CA LEU A 3 21.63 10.06 -26.68
C LEU A 3 20.41 9.13 -26.86
N SER A 4 20.07 8.78 -28.09
CA SER A 4 18.96 7.88 -28.37
C SER A 4 19.23 6.46 -27.87
N ASP A 5 20.48 5.99 -27.94
CA ASP A 5 20.86 4.66 -27.45
C ASP A 5 20.71 4.59 -25.93
N LEU A 6 21.14 5.63 -25.21
CA LEU A 6 20.99 5.72 -23.75
C LEU A 6 19.53 5.79 -23.31
N ARG A 7 18.69 6.55 -24.03
CA ARG A 7 17.24 6.60 -23.74
C ARG A 7 16.58 5.24 -23.91
N LYS A 8 16.91 4.51 -24.98
CA LYS A 8 16.41 3.13 -25.16
C LYS A 8 16.84 2.19 -24.03
N GLN A 9 18.02 2.39 -23.45
CA GLN A 9 18.44 1.61 -22.29
C GLN A 9 17.58 1.92 -21.06
N ILE A 10 17.27 3.19 -20.81
CA ILE A 10 16.34 3.59 -19.75
C ILE A 10 14.96 2.97 -20.00
N ASP A 11 14.41 3.08 -21.22
CA ASP A 11 13.09 2.52 -21.55
C ASP A 11 13.02 1.00 -21.29
N ASN A 12 14.11 0.28 -21.56
CA ASN A 12 14.21 -1.15 -21.27
C ASN A 12 14.26 -1.43 -19.76
N LEU A 13 15.05 -0.65 -19.00
CA LEU A 13 15.11 -0.77 -17.54
C LEU A 13 13.74 -0.46 -16.91
N ASP A 14 13.06 0.57 -17.37
CA ASP A 14 11.72 0.95 -16.90
C ASP A 14 10.71 -0.19 -17.16
N THR A 15 10.81 -0.84 -18.31
CA THR A 15 9.99 -2.02 -18.63
C THR A 15 10.25 -3.16 -17.64
N GLU A 16 11.51 -3.39 -17.25
CA GLU A 16 11.86 -4.40 -16.25
C GLU A 16 11.37 -4.03 -14.85
N LEU A 17 11.48 -2.76 -14.45
CA LEU A 17 10.95 -2.26 -13.18
C LEU A 17 9.44 -2.49 -13.06
N VAL A 18 8.67 -2.18 -14.12
CA VAL A 18 7.22 -2.42 -14.14
C VAL A 18 6.89 -3.91 -14.03
N LYS A 19 7.63 -4.78 -14.74
CA LYS A 19 7.45 -6.24 -14.63
C LYS A 19 7.77 -6.75 -13.23
N LEU A 20 8.81 -6.23 -12.58
CA LEU A 20 9.15 -6.58 -11.20
C LEU A 20 8.07 -6.10 -10.21
N MET A 21 7.52 -4.91 -10.44
CA MET A 21 6.42 -4.39 -9.64
C MET A 21 5.17 -5.28 -9.75
N ALA A 22 4.79 -5.70 -10.97
CA ALA A 22 3.68 -6.63 -11.17
C ALA A 22 3.87 -7.94 -10.39
N LYS A 23 5.06 -8.56 -10.48
CA LYS A 23 5.39 -9.77 -9.70
C LYS A 23 5.31 -9.54 -8.19
N ARG A 24 5.81 -8.39 -7.70
CA ARG A 24 5.72 -8.04 -6.29
C ARG A 24 4.28 -7.93 -5.82
N LEU A 25 3.40 -7.37 -6.65
CA LEU A 25 1.97 -7.23 -6.36
C LEU A 25 1.26 -8.59 -6.36
N GLU A 26 1.59 -9.50 -7.26
CA GLU A 26 1.08 -10.88 -7.24
C GLU A 26 1.43 -11.61 -5.93
N VAL A 27 2.68 -11.49 -5.47
CA VAL A 27 3.10 -12.04 -4.17
C VAL A 27 2.37 -11.35 -3.01
N SER A 28 2.16 -10.03 -3.10
CA SER A 28 1.42 -9.28 -2.08
C SER A 28 -0.04 -9.70 -2.00
N ASP A 29 -0.69 -10.00 -3.13
CA ASP A 29 -2.06 -10.53 -3.19
C ASP A 29 -2.16 -11.92 -2.52
N GLN A 30 -1.18 -12.79 -2.77
CA GLN A 30 -1.10 -14.09 -2.10
C GLN A 30 -0.93 -13.96 -0.59
N ILE A 31 -0.09 -13.02 -0.13
CA ILE A 31 0.04 -12.70 1.30
C ILE A 31 -1.29 -12.19 1.85
N GLY A 32 -1.99 -11.33 1.11
CA GLY A 32 -3.32 -10.82 1.48
C GLY A 32 -4.34 -11.94 1.72
N LYS A 33 -4.39 -12.93 0.81
CA LYS A 33 -5.26 -14.11 0.94
C LYS A 33 -4.94 -14.94 2.19
N ILE A 34 -3.65 -15.17 2.46
CA ILE A 34 -3.22 -15.89 3.66
C ILE A 34 -3.65 -15.13 4.92
N LYS A 35 -3.44 -13.80 4.95
CA LYS A 35 -3.84 -12.96 6.07
C LYS A 35 -5.34 -12.96 6.31
N GLU A 36 -6.14 -13.00 5.24
CA GLU A 36 -7.60 -13.13 5.31
C GLU A 36 -8.00 -14.47 5.95
N GLU A 37 -7.40 -15.58 5.51
CA GLU A 37 -7.64 -16.92 6.08
C GLU A 37 -7.22 -17.03 7.55
N THR A 38 -6.14 -16.33 7.95
CA THR A 38 -5.61 -16.37 9.32
C THR A 38 -6.12 -15.24 10.23
N ASN A 39 -7.08 -14.43 9.77
CA ASN A 39 -7.56 -13.21 10.48
C ASN A 39 -6.43 -12.30 10.95
N SER A 40 -5.34 -12.21 10.18
CA SER A 40 -4.19 -11.38 10.49
C SER A 40 -4.35 -9.98 9.91
N PRO A 41 -3.86 -8.92 10.58
CA PRO A 41 -4.05 -7.56 10.13
C PRO A 41 -3.34 -7.30 8.80
N VAL A 42 -3.98 -6.51 7.93
CA VAL A 42 -3.42 -6.12 6.63
C VAL A 42 -2.17 -5.26 6.86
N GLN A 43 -2.24 -4.34 7.81
CA GLN A 43 -1.11 -3.49 8.21
C GLN A 43 -0.26 -4.20 9.26
N ASP A 44 1.04 -4.32 8.96
CA ASP A 44 2.05 -4.88 9.86
C ASP A 44 3.21 -3.89 9.94
N LEU A 45 3.16 -3.01 10.94
CA LEU A 45 4.12 -1.92 11.12
C LEU A 45 5.56 -2.43 11.35
N SER A 46 5.71 -3.58 12.02
CA SER A 46 7.01 -4.21 12.24
C SER A 46 7.60 -4.64 10.90
N ARG A 47 6.79 -5.34 10.09
CA ARG A 47 7.22 -5.80 8.77
C ARG A 47 7.51 -4.65 7.80
N GLU A 48 6.71 -3.59 7.83
CA GLU A 48 6.96 -2.39 7.02
C GLU A 48 8.30 -1.73 7.39
N SER A 49 8.56 -1.57 8.68
CA SER A 49 9.83 -1.03 9.20
C SER A 49 11.05 -1.87 8.76
N GLU A 50 10.94 -3.19 8.83
CA GLU A 50 11.98 -4.11 8.34
C GLU A 50 12.26 -3.94 6.84
N VAL A 51 11.20 -3.78 6.03
CA VAL A 51 11.34 -3.56 4.59
C VAL A 51 12.08 -2.25 4.32
N LEU A 52 11.69 -1.16 4.99
CA LEU A 52 12.33 0.16 4.84
C LEU A 52 13.80 0.12 5.26
N ASN A 53 14.12 -0.47 6.42
CA ASN A 53 15.50 -0.62 6.90
C ASN A 53 16.37 -1.42 5.92
N ARG A 54 15.81 -2.50 5.35
CA ARG A 54 16.53 -3.34 4.38
C ARG A 54 16.84 -2.59 3.09
N VAL A 55 15.90 -1.79 2.58
CA VAL A 55 16.08 -1.09 1.30
C VAL A 55 16.97 0.13 1.45
N GLN A 56 16.93 0.84 2.59
CA GLN A 56 17.90 1.87 2.90
C GLN A 56 19.32 1.29 2.95
N SER A 57 19.51 0.15 3.62
CA SER A 57 20.82 -0.52 3.69
C SER A 57 21.32 -0.92 2.29
N LEU A 58 20.42 -1.42 1.44
CA LEU A 58 20.75 -1.75 0.05
C LEU A 58 21.09 -0.49 -0.78
N ALA A 59 20.33 0.60 -0.60
CA ALA A 59 20.59 1.88 -1.25
C ALA A 59 22.00 2.40 -0.92
N GLN A 60 22.38 2.37 0.36
CA GLN A 60 23.73 2.73 0.80
C GLN A 60 24.80 1.89 0.11
N SER A 61 24.61 0.56 0.02
CA SER A 61 25.58 -0.33 -0.64
C SER A 61 25.73 -0.08 -2.14
N LEU A 62 24.69 0.47 -2.79
CA LEU A 62 24.66 0.78 -4.22
C LEU A 62 24.96 2.25 -4.52
N SER A 63 25.39 3.03 -3.52
CA SER A 63 25.66 4.48 -3.65
C SER A 63 24.43 5.28 -4.11
N LEU A 64 23.23 4.87 -3.69
CA LEU A 64 21.98 5.61 -3.85
C LEU A 64 21.64 6.36 -2.57
N ASP A 65 20.90 7.46 -2.69
CA ASP A 65 20.38 8.17 -1.51
C ASP A 65 19.36 7.27 -0.78
N PRO A 66 19.60 6.92 0.50
CA PRO A 66 18.69 6.06 1.25
C PRO A 66 17.30 6.68 1.42
N GLN A 67 17.22 8.01 1.50
CA GLN A 67 15.97 8.73 1.74
C GLN A 67 15.08 8.74 0.49
N ASP A 68 15.67 8.85 -0.70
CA ASP A 68 14.95 8.73 -1.97
C ASP A 68 14.39 7.31 -2.16
N ILE A 69 15.20 6.28 -1.84
CA ILE A 69 14.76 4.88 -1.94
C ILE A 69 13.70 4.54 -0.90
N GLU A 70 13.82 5.06 0.33
CA GLU A 70 12.78 4.92 1.34
C GLU A 70 11.45 5.50 0.85
N SER A 71 11.46 6.74 0.35
CA SER A 71 10.26 7.43 -0.14
C SER A 71 9.59 6.65 -1.28
N LEU A 72 10.37 6.11 -2.22
CA LEU A 72 9.86 5.23 -3.27
C LEU A 72 9.24 3.95 -2.70
N TYR A 73 9.87 3.34 -1.69
CA TYR A 73 9.38 2.10 -1.10
C TYR A 73 8.12 2.29 -0.24
N GLN A 74 7.93 3.46 0.37
CA GLN A 74 6.67 3.81 1.03
C GLN A 74 5.50 3.78 0.03
N GLU A 75 5.67 4.35 -1.16
CA GLU A 75 4.67 4.28 -2.24
C GLU A 75 4.45 2.84 -2.73
N ILE A 76 5.53 2.07 -2.92
CA ILE A 76 5.42 0.65 -3.30
C ILE A 76 4.63 -0.16 -2.25
N LEU A 77 4.90 0.06 -0.97
CA LEU A 77 4.19 -0.58 0.14
C LEU A 77 2.72 -0.17 0.14
N PHE A 78 2.43 1.12 -0.07
CA PHE A 78 1.07 1.63 -0.18
C PHE A 78 0.28 0.94 -1.30
N ILE A 79 0.84 0.88 -2.52
CA ILE A 79 0.20 0.20 -3.68
C ILE A 79 0.00 -1.28 -3.37
N SER A 80 0.96 -1.92 -2.70
CA SER A 80 0.88 -3.36 -2.37
C SER A 80 -0.15 -3.68 -1.30
N LYS A 81 -0.38 -2.77 -0.34
CA LYS A 81 -1.47 -2.87 0.63
C LYS A 81 -2.81 -2.64 -0.06
N LYS A 82 -2.88 -1.68 -0.99
CA LYS A 82 -4.09 -1.45 -1.79
C LYS A 82 -4.49 -2.68 -2.64
N GLN A 83 -3.52 -3.45 -3.10
CA GLN A 83 -3.79 -4.67 -3.86
C GLN A 83 -4.36 -5.81 -2.99
N GLN A 84 -3.97 -5.88 -1.71
CA GLN A 84 -4.56 -6.83 -0.77
C GLN A 84 -6.03 -6.47 -0.59
N ARG A 85 -6.96 -7.43 -0.45
CA ARG A 85 -8.35 -7.09 -0.13
C ARG A 85 -8.39 -6.52 1.28
N PHE A 86 -8.38 -5.19 1.40
CA PHE A 86 -8.39 -4.50 2.68
C PHE A 86 -9.79 -3.99 3.00
N THR A 87 -10.05 -3.91 4.30
CA THR A 87 -11.25 -3.29 4.84
C THR A 87 -11.05 -1.78 4.94
N VAL A 88 -12.06 -0.98 4.63
CA VAL A 88 -12.09 0.48 4.81
C VAL A 88 -13.12 0.80 5.87
N SER A 89 -12.69 1.43 6.95
CA SER A 89 -13.58 1.92 7.99
C SER A 89 -14.07 3.31 7.61
N PHE A 90 -15.35 3.55 7.90
CA PHE A 90 -15.97 4.84 7.66
C PHE A 90 -16.96 5.16 8.76
N GLN A 91 -17.14 6.45 9.04
CA GLN A 91 -18.10 6.88 10.04
C GLN A 91 -19.50 6.89 9.43
N GLY A 92 -20.42 6.13 10.03
CA GLY A 92 -21.81 5.99 9.62
C GLY A 92 -22.30 4.54 9.56
N ALA A 93 -23.56 4.36 9.18
CA ALA A 93 -24.17 3.06 8.95
C ALA A 93 -23.90 2.56 7.51
N ALA A 94 -24.06 1.26 7.28
CA ALA A 94 -24.05 0.70 5.92
C ALA A 94 -25.08 1.42 5.03
N GLY A 95 -24.69 1.76 3.80
CA GLY A 95 -25.44 2.56 2.84
C GLY A 95 -25.26 4.08 2.98
N ALA A 96 -24.44 4.56 3.92
CA ALA A 96 -24.14 5.99 4.04
C ALA A 96 -23.29 6.50 2.86
N TYR A 97 -23.37 7.81 2.60
CA TYR A 97 -22.54 8.48 1.59
C TYR A 97 -21.03 8.26 1.79
N SER A 98 -20.61 8.11 3.06
CA SER A 98 -19.25 7.78 3.46
C SER A 98 -18.78 6.41 2.93
N GLU A 99 -19.69 5.43 2.83
CA GLU A 99 -19.41 4.11 2.24
C GLU A 99 -19.26 4.21 0.73
N GLU A 100 -20.17 4.93 0.07
CA GLU A 100 -20.12 5.12 -1.38
C GLU A 100 -18.83 5.86 -1.80
N THR A 101 -18.38 6.81 -0.98
CA THR A 101 -17.11 7.52 -1.16
C THR A 101 -15.92 6.58 -0.97
N ALA A 102 -15.94 5.72 0.06
CA ALA A 102 -14.93 4.69 0.26
C ALA A 102 -14.81 3.77 -0.97
N LEU A 103 -15.94 3.27 -1.47
CA LEU A 103 -15.96 2.40 -2.66
C LEU A 103 -15.47 3.13 -3.92
N LYS A 104 -15.75 4.43 -4.07
CA LYS A 104 -15.23 5.24 -5.19
C LYS A 104 -13.72 5.46 -5.13
N ILE A 105 -13.16 5.68 -3.93
CA ILE A 105 -11.73 5.96 -3.74
C ILE A 105 -10.89 4.67 -3.79
N PHE A 106 -11.38 3.62 -3.13
CA PHE A 106 -10.62 2.39 -2.90
C PHE A 106 -10.97 1.27 -3.89
N GLY A 107 -12.12 1.36 -4.56
CA GLY A 107 -12.57 0.45 -5.60
C GLY A 107 -13.74 -0.44 -5.18
N PRO A 108 -14.40 -1.13 -6.13
CA PRO A 108 -15.60 -1.91 -5.86
C PRO A 108 -15.35 -3.23 -5.10
N ASN A 109 -14.09 -3.68 -5.02
CA ASN A 109 -13.71 -4.92 -4.32
C ASN A 109 -13.24 -4.70 -2.88
N THR A 110 -13.43 -3.48 -2.35
CA THR A 110 -13.05 -3.09 -1.00
C THR A 110 -14.10 -3.55 0.00
N LEU A 111 -13.66 -4.21 1.08
CA LEU A 111 -14.53 -4.51 2.21
C LEU A 111 -14.77 -3.23 3.01
N THR A 112 -15.97 -3.00 3.50
CA THR A 112 -16.31 -1.77 4.22
C THR A 112 -16.70 -2.11 5.66
N LEU A 113 -16.22 -1.30 6.61
CA LEU A 113 -16.51 -1.43 8.03
C LEU A 113 -17.25 -0.17 8.50
N PRO A 114 -18.59 -0.19 8.63
CA PRO A 114 -19.33 0.91 9.20
C PRO A 114 -18.99 1.06 10.69
N CYS A 115 -18.70 2.27 11.12
CA CYS A 115 -18.47 2.63 12.51
C CYS A 115 -19.44 3.74 12.92
N GLU A 116 -20.28 3.49 13.92
CA GLU A 116 -21.26 4.50 14.37
C GLU A 116 -20.59 5.72 15.01
N GLN A 117 -19.48 5.51 15.69
CA GLN A 117 -18.69 6.57 16.31
C GLN A 117 -17.37 6.80 15.59
N LEU A 118 -16.94 8.06 15.52
CA LEU A 118 -15.71 8.45 14.87
C LEU A 118 -14.48 7.81 15.55
N ASP A 119 -14.49 7.68 16.87
CA ASP A 119 -13.40 7.05 17.63
C ASP A 119 -13.17 5.60 17.19
N ALA A 120 -14.25 4.87 16.89
CA ALA A 120 -14.16 3.49 16.39
C ALA A 120 -13.53 3.40 14.99
N THR A 121 -13.69 4.43 14.14
CA THR A 121 -12.96 4.48 12.85
C THR A 121 -11.47 4.65 13.05
N PHE A 122 -11.07 5.54 13.96
CA PHE A 122 -9.66 5.78 14.28
C PHE A 122 -9.03 4.55 14.93
N GLU A 123 -9.71 3.90 15.87
CA GLU A 123 -9.22 2.65 16.47
C GLU A 123 -9.03 1.53 15.43
N ALA A 124 -9.96 1.38 14.48
CA ALA A 124 -9.84 0.37 13.42
C ALA A 124 -8.61 0.63 12.53
N VAL A 125 -8.28 1.90 12.33
CA VAL A 125 -7.11 2.35 11.55
C VAL A 125 -5.81 2.16 12.34
N GLU A 126 -5.79 2.58 13.61
CA GLU A 126 -4.63 2.39 14.49
C GLU A 126 -4.31 0.91 14.71
N LYS A 127 -5.33 0.06 14.81
CA LYS A 127 -5.19 -1.39 14.92
C LYS A 127 -4.83 -2.07 13.59
N GLY A 128 -4.70 -1.32 12.49
CA GLY A 128 -4.34 -1.85 11.18
C GLY A 128 -5.42 -2.75 10.56
N MET A 129 -6.65 -2.66 11.06
CA MET A 129 -7.80 -3.45 10.61
C MET A 129 -8.48 -2.82 9.41
N ALA A 130 -8.36 -1.50 9.22
CA ALA A 130 -8.95 -0.81 8.09
C ALA A 130 -8.24 0.50 7.70
N PHE A 131 -8.45 0.97 6.46
CA PHE A 131 -8.08 2.34 6.05
C PHE A 131 -9.25 3.30 6.31
N CYS A 132 -8.97 4.56 6.66
CA CYS A 132 -10.02 5.55 6.88
C CYS A 132 -10.50 6.17 5.57
N SER A 133 -11.81 6.31 5.36
CA SER A 133 -12.36 6.97 4.16
C SER A 133 -12.22 8.50 4.14
N SER A 134 -12.06 9.14 5.30
CA SER A 134 -12.02 10.61 5.42
C SER A 134 -10.63 11.21 5.26
N ALA A 135 -9.58 10.40 5.30
CA ALA A 135 -8.21 10.82 5.06
C ALA A 135 -7.72 10.21 3.75
N GLY A 136 -7.41 11.05 2.76
CA GLY A 136 -6.62 10.64 1.61
C GLY A 136 -5.24 10.17 2.07
N GLY A 137 -5.12 8.90 2.45
CA GLY A 137 -3.90 8.10 2.47
C GLY A 137 -2.64 8.64 3.16
N LYS A 138 -2.69 9.70 3.95
CA LYS A 138 -1.58 10.17 4.78
C LYS A 138 -2.03 10.29 6.22
N LEU A 139 -2.00 9.16 6.91
CA LEU A 139 -1.75 9.19 8.35
C LEU A 139 -0.27 9.57 8.49
N ALA A 140 -0.05 10.67 9.20
CA ALA A 140 1.27 11.22 9.51
C ALA A 140 2.12 10.25 10.34
#